data_AF-A0A7S3AXP0-F1
#
_entry.id   AF-A0A7S3AXP0-F1
#
_cell.length_a   1.000
_cell.length_b   1.000
_cell.length_c   1.000
_cell.angle_alpha   90.00
_cell.angle_beta   90.00
_cell.angle_gamma   90.00
#
_symmetry.space_group_name_H-M   'P 1'
#
loop_
_entity.id
_entity.type
_entity.pdbx_description
1 polymer ?
#
loop_
_entity_poly.entity_id
_entity_poly.type
_entity_poly.pdbx_seq_one_letter_code
_entity_poly.pdbx_strand_id
1 'polypeptide(L)'
;DTSKVAVDDEDQAAITIAAGSTEEAAALEAMEALIEADSPAKAASQELKLMCLRGRKYDPVRAAALMPDAISLIDTLDLKSGSDQLTSDLVSGKAVMTGARDRQERAIVWLRFRLHDPRQCEPRDF
;
A
#
# COMPACT_ATOMS: atom_id res chain seq x y z
N ASP A 1 -26.69 14.14 15.28
CA ASP A 1 -26.69 12.91 14.47
C ASP A 1 -25.34 12.22 14.65
N THR A 2 -25.25 11.26 15.57
CA THR A 2 -24.00 10.60 15.97
C THR A 2 -23.98 9.18 15.40
N SER A 3 -24.03 9.10 14.08
CA SER A 3 -23.76 7.86 13.35
C SER A 3 -22.28 7.52 13.52
N LYS A 4 -21.94 6.87 14.63
CA LYS A 4 -20.67 6.14 14.73
C LYS A 4 -20.88 4.86 13.95
N VAL A 5 -20.26 4.78 12.78
CA VAL A 5 -20.09 3.52 12.06
C VAL A 5 -19.35 2.58 13.01
N ALA A 6 -20.02 1.55 13.49
CA ALA A 6 -19.38 0.45 14.18
C ALA A 6 -18.44 -0.21 13.16
N VAL A 7 -17.14 -0.04 13.35
CA VAL A 7 -16.15 -0.82 12.61
C VAL A 7 -16.24 -2.21 13.22
N ASP A 8 -16.75 -3.15 12.45
CA ASP A 8 -16.85 -4.56 12.82
C ASP A 8 -15.42 -5.13 12.82
N ASP A 9 -14.77 -5.07 13.98
CA ASP A 9 -13.38 -5.52 14.19
C ASP A 9 -13.26 -7.06 14.24
N GLU A 10 -14.37 -7.80 14.13
CA GLU A 10 -14.38 -9.26 14.33
C GLU A 10 -13.60 -10.05 13.26
N ASP A 11 -13.34 -9.47 12.09
CA ASP A 11 -12.53 -10.08 11.03
C ASP A 11 -11.04 -9.69 11.06
N GLN A 12 -10.58 -8.86 12.01
CA GLN A 12 -9.19 -8.43 12.13
C GLN A 12 -8.33 -9.38 12.98
N ALA A 13 -8.41 -10.70 12.77
CA ALA A 13 -7.35 -11.56 13.26
C ALA A 13 -6.01 -11.09 12.63
N ALA A 14 -5.08 -10.61 13.45
CA ALA A 14 -3.75 -10.22 13.00
C ALA A 14 -3.08 -11.45 12.39
N ILE A 15 -2.74 -11.39 11.09
CA ILE A 15 -2.05 -12.51 10.47
C ILE A 15 -0.68 -12.66 11.13
N THR A 16 -0.40 -13.87 11.58
CA THR A 16 0.79 -14.26 12.33
C THR A 16 2.00 -14.62 11.46
N ILE A 17 1.84 -14.60 10.12
CA ILE A 17 2.93 -14.90 9.20
C ILE A 17 3.94 -13.75 9.24
N ALA A 18 5.15 -14.07 9.72
CA ALA A 18 6.24 -13.13 9.80
C ALA A 18 6.82 -12.84 8.41
N ALA A 19 7.20 -11.59 8.18
CA ALA A 19 7.91 -11.20 6.96
C ALA A 19 9.24 -11.98 6.85
N GLY A 20 9.51 -12.54 5.68
CA GLY A 20 10.68 -13.36 5.38
C GLY A 20 10.59 -14.80 5.91
N SER A 21 9.45 -15.24 6.44
CA SER A 21 9.28 -16.62 6.91
C SER A 21 9.09 -17.61 5.76
N THR A 22 9.26 -18.89 6.06
CA THR A 22 8.99 -19.99 5.13
C THR A 22 7.53 -20.04 4.67
N GLU A 23 6.61 -19.66 5.55
CA GLU A 23 5.18 -19.59 5.26
C GLU A 23 4.87 -18.43 4.29
N GLU A 24 5.53 -17.28 4.42
CA GLU A 24 5.42 -16.19 3.45
C GLU A 24 5.92 -16.61 2.08
N ALA A 25 7.04 -17.32 2.01
CA ALA A 25 7.59 -17.85 0.76
C ALA A 25 6.63 -18.84 0.09
N ALA A 26 6.04 -19.76 0.86
CA ALA A 26 5.04 -20.71 0.35
C ALA A 26 3.77 -20.02 -0.16
N ALA A 27 3.29 -19.00 0.56
CA ALA A 27 2.12 -18.22 0.13
C ALA A 27 2.41 -17.40 -1.14
N LEU A 28 3.63 -16.87 -1.28
CA LEU A 28 4.07 -16.18 -2.49
C LEU A 28 4.15 -17.13 -3.68
N GLU A 29 4.71 -18.33 -3.51
CA GLU A 29 4.77 -19.34 -4.57
C GLU A 29 3.36 -19.76 -5.02
N ALA A 30 2.46 -20.00 -4.07
CA ALA A 30 1.06 -20.31 -4.35
C ALA A 30 0.35 -19.17 -5.11
N MET A 31 0.63 -17.92 -4.77
CA MET A 31 0.10 -16.75 -5.47
C MET A 31 0.65 -16.68 -6.90
N GLU A 32 1.95 -16.87 -7.06
CA GLU A 32 2.60 -16.82 -8.37
C GLU A 32 2.11 -17.91 -9.32
N ALA A 33 1.73 -19.09 -8.81
CA ALA A 33 1.14 -20.17 -9.61
C ALA A 33 -0.24 -19.80 -10.19
N LEU A 34 -0.95 -18.84 -9.58
CA LEU A 34 -2.27 -18.36 -10.03
C LEU A 34 -2.18 -17.23 -11.06
N ILE A 35 -0.99 -16.66 -11.26
CA ILE A 35 -0.77 -15.56 -12.19
C ILE A 35 -0.39 -16.13 -13.56
N GLU A 36 -1.06 -15.66 -14.61
CA GLU A 36 -0.77 -16.05 -16.00
C GLU A 36 0.69 -15.74 -16.38
N ALA A 37 1.36 -16.71 -17.01
CA ALA A 37 2.81 -16.68 -17.25
C ALA A 37 3.29 -15.44 -18.03
N ASP A 38 2.51 -14.98 -18.99
CA ASP A 38 2.86 -13.85 -19.88
C ASP A 38 2.24 -12.52 -19.44
N SER A 39 1.66 -12.46 -18.23
CA SER A 39 1.02 -11.24 -17.73
C SER A 39 2.03 -10.24 -17.10
N PRO A 40 1.75 -8.93 -17.12
CA PRO A 40 2.53 -7.93 -16.40
C PRO A 40 2.63 -8.25 -14.89
N ALA A 41 1.60 -8.86 -14.31
CA ALA A 41 1.58 -9.31 -12.93
C ALA A 41 2.64 -10.36 -12.63
N LYS A 42 2.99 -11.22 -13.61
CA LYS A 42 4.04 -12.23 -13.44
C LYS A 42 5.43 -11.59 -13.45
N ALA A 43 5.64 -10.61 -14.32
CA ALA A 43 6.88 -9.85 -14.46
C ALA A 43 7.09 -8.78 -13.36
N ALA A 44 6.07 -8.50 -12.54
CA ALA A 44 6.15 -7.55 -11.45
C ALA A 44 7.23 -7.90 -10.42
N SER A 45 7.76 -6.87 -9.75
CA SER A 45 8.77 -7.06 -8.71
C SER A 45 8.25 -7.91 -7.55
N GLN A 46 9.18 -8.58 -6.87
CA GLN A 46 8.85 -9.41 -5.72
C GLN A 46 8.24 -8.57 -4.58
N GLU A 47 8.71 -7.34 -4.40
CA GLU A 47 8.19 -6.41 -3.40
C GLU A 47 6.72 -6.08 -3.65
N LEU A 48 6.33 -5.84 -4.91
CA LEU A 48 4.94 -5.55 -5.27
C LEU A 48 4.03 -6.76 -5.01
N LYS A 49 4.50 -7.97 -5.35
CA LYS A 49 3.78 -9.22 -5.08
C LYS A 49 3.59 -9.45 -3.59
N LEU A 50 4.66 -9.30 -2.80
CA LEU A 50 4.60 -9.41 -1.34
C LEU A 50 3.71 -8.35 -0.70
N MET A 51 3.71 -7.12 -1.22
CA MET A 51 2.81 -6.06 -0.76
C MET A 51 1.34 -6.44 -0.98
N CYS A 52 1.00 -6.96 -2.16
CA CYS A 52 -0.35 -7.44 -2.46
C CYS A 52 -0.74 -8.63 -1.59
N LEU A 53 0.18 -9.56 -1.37
CA LEU A 53 -0.01 -10.74 -0.53
C LEU A 53 -0.29 -10.35 0.93
N ARG A 54 0.57 -9.52 1.53
CA ARG A 54 0.42 -9.00 2.89
C ARG A 54 -0.88 -8.19 3.03
N GLY A 55 -1.19 -7.34 2.06
CA GLY A 55 -2.41 -6.52 2.01
C GLY A 55 -3.71 -7.33 1.83
N ARG A 56 -3.60 -8.61 1.47
CA ARG A 56 -4.72 -9.57 1.37
C ARG A 56 -4.63 -10.69 2.39
N LYS A 57 -3.94 -10.44 3.51
CA LYS A 57 -3.87 -11.38 4.62
C LYS A 57 -3.23 -12.73 4.25
N TYR A 58 -2.30 -12.72 3.30
CA TYR A 58 -1.65 -13.91 2.73
C TYR A 58 -2.59 -14.88 2.03
N ASP A 59 -3.78 -14.43 1.61
CA ASP A 59 -4.65 -15.17 0.70
C ASP A 59 -4.09 -15.09 -0.74
N PRO A 60 -3.59 -16.21 -1.30
CA PRO A 60 -2.92 -16.18 -2.60
C PRO A 60 -3.88 -15.83 -3.76
N VAL A 61 -5.14 -16.25 -3.66
CA VAL A 61 -6.16 -16.02 -4.68
C VAL A 61 -6.53 -14.55 -4.72
N ARG A 62 -6.83 -13.96 -3.56
CA ARG A 62 -7.18 -12.54 -3.46
C ARG A 62 -6.01 -11.63 -3.79
N ALA A 63 -4.78 -12.05 -3.47
CA ALA A 63 -3.57 -11.31 -3.81
C ALA A 63 -3.30 -11.34 -5.33
N ALA A 64 -3.39 -12.51 -5.97
CA ALA A 64 -3.23 -12.64 -7.43
C ALA A 64 -4.27 -11.80 -8.19
N ALA A 65 -5.53 -11.82 -7.74
CA ALA A 65 -6.60 -11.02 -8.34
C ALA A 65 -6.40 -9.50 -8.19
N LEU A 66 -5.65 -9.03 -7.19
CA LEU A 66 -5.36 -7.61 -6.97
C LEU A 66 -4.27 -7.06 -7.90
N MET A 67 -3.35 -7.91 -8.35
CA MET A 67 -2.14 -7.48 -9.07
C MET A 67 -2.42 -6.64 -10.33
N PRO A 68 -3.39 -6.99 -11.21
CA PRO A 68 -3.68 -6.18 -12.40
C PRO A 68 -4.11 -4.75 -12.05
N ASP A 69 -4.97 -4.60 -11.04
CA ASP A 69 -5.45 -3.29 -10.60
C ASP A 69 -4.33 -2.46 -9.97
N ALA A 70 -3.46 -3.10 -9.17
CA ALA A 70 -2.30 -2.43 -8.57
C ALA A 70 -1.32 -1.91 -9.63
N ILE A 71 -1.03 -2.71 -10.66
CA ILE A 71 -0.17 -2.30 -11.77
C ILE A 71 -0.82 -1.18 -12.58
N SER A 72 -2.10 -1.33 -12.91
CA SER A 72 -2.88 -0.30 -13.61
C SER A 72 -2.86 1.04 -12.86
N LEU A 73 -2.98 0.99 -11.52
CA LEU A 73 -2.90 2.19 -10.68
C LEU A 73 -1.52 2.83 -10.70
N ILE A 74 -0.44 2.03 -10.62
CA ILE A 74 0.94 2.52 -10.73
C ILE A 74 1.17 3.23 -12.05
N ASP A 75 0.66 2.66 -13.15
CA ASP A 75 0.76 3.25 -14.48
C ASP A 75 -0.10 4.52 -14.61
N THR A 76 -1.33 4.50 -14.11
CA THR A 76 -2.27 5.63 -14.17
C THR A 76 -1.76 6.84 -13.40
N LEU A 77 -1.12 6.61 -12.25
CA LEU A 77 -0.59 7.64 -11.37
C LEU A 77 0.88 7.98 -11.68
N ASP A 78 1.48 7.36 -12.69
CA ASP A 78 2.89 7.52 -13.07
C ASP A 78 3.87 7.38 -11.88
N LEU A 79 3.61 6.41 -10.99
CA LEU A 79 4.39 6.20 -9.76
C LEU A 79 5.76 5.55 -10.02
N LYS A 80 6.16 5.42 -11.30
CA LYS A 80 7.46 4.84 -11.70
C LYS A 80 8.62 5.79 -11.43
N SER A 81 8.35 7.09 -11.36
CA SER A 81 9.33 8.12 -11.00
C SER A 81 8.88 8.91 -9.79
N GLY A 82 9.83 9.32 -8.96
CA GLY A 82 9.56 10.25 -7.86
C GLY A 82 9.06 11.58 -8.40
N SER A 83 8.01 12.12 -7.79
CA SER A 83 7.45 13.42 -8.18
C SER A 83 8.24 14.58 -7.57
N ASP A 84 8.60 15.57 -8.40
CA ASP A 84 9.18 16.84 -7.94
C ASP A 84 8.26 17.55 -6.93
N GLN A 85 6.95 17.38 -7.11
CA GLN A 85 5.93 17.92 -6.21
C GLN A 85 6.02 17.27 -4.83
N LEU A 86 6.16 15.95 -4.75
CA LEU A 86 6.35 15.24 -3.48
C LEU A 86 7.63 15.72 -2.77
N THR A 87 8.71 15.94 -3.51
CA THR A 87 9.96 16.47 -2.93
C THR A 87 9.74 17.87 -2.35
N SER A 88 9.02 18.75 -3.06
CA SER A 88 8.64 20.09 -2.58
C SER A 88 7.75 20.03 -1.33
N ASP A 89 6.81 19.10 -1.29
CA ASP A 89 5.88 18.94 -0.17
C ASP A 89 6.55 18.37 1.09
N LEU A 90 7.56 17.50 0.91
CA LEU A 90 8.43 17.05 1.99
C LEU A 90 9.30 18.20 2.54
N VAL A 91 9.91 19.01 1.66
CA VAL A 91 10.74 20.16 2.07
C VAL A 91 9.93 21.23 2.80
N SER A 92 8.72 21.52 2.32
CA SER A 92 7.81 22.49 2.97
C SER A 92 7.20 21.96 4.28
N GLY A 93 7.37 20.68 4.58
CA GLY A 93 6.83 20.04 5.77
C GLY A 93 5.31 19.83 5.72
N LYS A 94 4.70 19.85 4.53
CA LYS A 94 3.30 19.44 4.33
C LYS A 94 3.12 17.96 4.64
N ALA A 95 4.08 17.13 4.25
CA ALA A 95 4.22 15.75 4.69
C ALA A 95 5.46 15.60 5.58
N VAL A 96 5.31 14.95 6.74
CA VAL A 96 6.44 14.73 7.67
C VAL A 96 6.44 13.28 8.13
N MET A 97 7.54 12.57 7.86
CA MET A 97 7.87 11.28 8.46
C MET A 97 8.86 11.51 9.60
N THR A 98 8.40 11.41 10.84
CA THR A 98 9.24 11.67 12.03
C THR A 98 10.04 10.46 12.50
N GLY A 99 9.92 9.32 11.81
CA GLY A 99 10.45 8.02 12.27
C GLY A 99 9.67 7.42 13.44
N ALA A 100 8.61 8.09 13.91
CA ALA A 100 7.76 7.56 14.97
C ALA A 100 6.94 6.36 14.46
N ARG A 101 6.72 5.41 15.36
CA ARG A 101 5.86 4.25 15.14
C ARG A 101 4.70 4.28 16.15
N ASP A 102 3.55 3.77 15.74
CA ASP A 102 2.43 3.58 16.65
C ASP A 102 2.60 2.30 17.49
N ARG A 103 1.61 1.99 18.34
CA ARG A 103 1.64 0.79 19.21
C ARG A 103 1.67 -0.53 18.44
N GLN A 104 1.39 -0.50 17.14
CA GLN A 104 1.42 -1.65 16.23
C GLN A 104 2.65 -1.61 15.32
N GLU A 105 3.67 -0.82 15.66
CA GLU A 105 4.90 -0.63 14.90
C GLU A 105 4.70 -0.04 13.49
N ARG A 106 3.55 0.57 13.20
CA ARG A 106 3.28 1.21 11.90
C ARG A 106 3.94 2.57 11.84
N ALA A 107 4.60 2.88 10.73
CA ALA A 107 5.19 4.19 10.50
C ALA A 107 4.10 5.27 10.46
N ILE A 108 4.33 6.38 11.17
CA ILE A 108 3.40 7.51 11.21
C ILE A 108 3.84 8.56 10.20
N VAL A 109 2.95 8.88 9.27
CA VAL A 109 3.08 10.01 8.34
C VAL A 109 2.15 11.12 8.79
N TRP A 110 2.68 12.32 9.03
CA TRP A 110 1.89 13.49 9.37
C TRP A 110 1.61 14.33 8.13
N LEU A 111 0.32 14.55 7.84
CA LEU A 111 -0.13 15.48 6.80
C LEU A 111 -0.62 16.77 7.46
N ARG A 112 0.00 17.90 7.10
CA ARG A 112 -0.27 19.21 7.72
C ARG A 112 -1.10 20.09 6.78
N PHE A 113 -2.41 19.89 6.78
CA PHE A 113 -3.37 20.62 5.94
C PHE A 113 -3.29 22.15 6.06
N ARG A 114 -2.86 22.69 7.21
CA ARG A 114 -2.67 24.14 7.39
C ARG A 114 -1.61 24.76 6.46
N LEU A 115 -0.74 23.92 5.88
CA LEU A 115 0.30 24.31 4.91
C LEU A 115 -0.14 24.04 3.47
N HIS A 116 -1.37 23.58 3.24
CA HIS A 116 -1.94 23.44 1.89
C HIS A 116 -2.65 24.72 1.46
N ASP A 117 -2.30 25.21 0.27
CA ASP A 117 -3.11 26.16 -0.48
C ASP A 117 -3.92 25.38 -1.53
N PRO A 118 -5.24 25.23 -1.38
CA PRO A 118 -6.09 24.51 -2.33
C PRO A 118 -6.17 25.20 -3.71
N ARG A 119 -5.65 26.42 -3.86
CA ARG A 119 -5.50 27.09 -5.16
C ARG A 119 -4.25 26.65 -5.92
N GLN A 120 -3.30 26.01 -5.24
CA GLN A 120 -2.01 25.59 -5.78
C GLN A 120 -1.86 24.07 -5.84
N CYS A 121 -2.76 23.31 -5.21
CA CYS A 121 -2.68 21.86 -5.11
C CYS A 121 -4.12 21.30 -5.07
N GLU A 122 -4.50 20.56 -6.11
CA GLU A 122 -5.84 19.98 -6.24
C GLU A 122 -5.98 18.75 -5.32
N PRO A 123 -7.21 18.33 -4.97
CA PRO A 123 -7.43 17.15 -4.13
C PRO A 123 -6.83 15.84 -4.71
N ARG A 124 -6.62 15.80 -6.03
CA ARG A 124 -5.99 14.67 -6.74
C ARG A 124 -4.46 14.61 -6.60
N ASP A 125 -3.86 15.69 -6.11
CA ASP A 125 -2.40 15.78 -5.90
C ASP A 125 -2.00 15.22 -4.51
N PHE A 126 -2.96 14.59 -3.80
CA PHE A 126 -2.77 13.82 -2.58
C PHE A 126 -2.80 12.31 -2.83
#